data_AF-A0A2S9XEQ3-F1
#
_entry.id   AF-A0A2S9XEQ3-F1
#
_cell.length_a   1.000
_cell.length_b   1.000
_cell.length_c   1.000
_cell.angle_alpha   90.00
_cell.angle_beta   90.00
_cell.angle_gamma   90.00
#
_symmetry.space_group_name_H-M   'P 1'
#
loop_
_entity.id
_entity.type
_entity.pdbx_description
1 polymer ?
#
loop_
_entity_poly.entity_id
_entity_poly.type
_entity_poly.pdbx_seq_one_letter_code
_entity_poly.pdbx_strand_id
1 'polypeptide(L)'
;MTITRKQFLLGGLASATATLFLEACSDDTGDGRTSLEDLGDGDGDSTGDGDGDTGDGDGDPGDGDGDGDTGDGDGDTGDGDGDGDTGDGDGDTGDGDGDTGDGDGDGDGDGDGDGDAMPVCPNGASGTVLSNHGHTLMIPQEDVEAGVPKMYNIQGGANHNHSVSLSANDFAQLALGNNIEVQSSFLMAHDHQVLIACLL
;
A
#
# COMPACT_ATOMS: atom_id res chain seq x y z
N MET A 1 16.06 -19.92 46.26
CA MET A 1 14.77 -19.22 46.47
C MET A 1 14.24 -18.89 45.09
N THR A 2 13.42 -19.78 44.54
CA THR A 2 12.96 -19.72 43.15
C THR A 2 11.56 -19.12 43.14
N ILE A 3 11.42 -17.88 42.67
CA ILE A 3 10.14 -17.17 42.61
C ILE A 3 9.44 -17.59 41.31
N THR A 4 8.26 -18.18 41.42
CA THR A 4 7.45 -18.60 40.27
C THR A 4 6.45 -17.49 39.89
N ARG A 5 6.10 -17.43 38.60
CA ARG A 5 5.33 -16.34 37.95
C ARG A 5 3.98 -16.00 38.61
N LYS A 6 3.43 -16.87 39.46
CA LYS A 6 2.18 -16.60 40.20
C LYS A 6 2.35 -15.64 41.38
N GLN A 7 3.57 -15.39 41.85
CA GLN A 7 3.84 -14.45 42.95
C GLN A 7 4.02 -13.00 42.51
N PHE A 8 3.99 -12.70 41.19
CA PHE A 8 4.11 -11.33 40.69
C PHE A 8 2.75 -10.62 40.55
N LEU A 9 1.63 -11.36 40.51
CA LEU A 9 0.31 -10.79 40.19
C LEU A 9 -0.53 -10.34 41.39
N LEU A 10 -0.08 -10.56 42.63
CA LEU A 10 -0.78 -10.09 43.83
C LEU A 10 0.20 -9.40 44.79
N GLY A 11 0.49 -8.11 44.55
CA GLY A 11 1.16 -7.31 45.59
C GLY A 11 1.76 -6.00 45.07
N GLY A 12 1.02 -4.90 45.23
CA GLY A 12 1.61 -3.57 45.05
C GLY A 12 0.60 -2.43 45.01
N LEU A 13 -0.13 -2.20 46.10
CA LEU A 13 -0.86 -0.96 46.32
C LEU A 13 0.10 0.24 46.43
N ALA A 14 -0.35 1.37 45.88
CA ALA A 14 -0.11 2.77 46.30
C ALA A 14 1.30 3.36 46.14
N SER A 15 1.44 4.35 45.26
CA SER A 15 2.31 5.51 45.51
C SER A 15 1.87 6.76 44.72
N ALA A 16 1.44 7.75 45.49
CA ALA A 16 1.50 9.21 45.29
C ALA A 16 1.24 9.82 43.89
N THR A 17 0.08 10.49 43.79
CA THR A 17 -0.10 11.69 42.96
C THR A 17 0.92 12.77 43.36
N ALA A 18 1.92 13.01 42.52
CA ALA A 18 2.81 14.16 42.60
C ALA A 18 2.52 15.10 41.43
N THR A 19 1.69 16.12 41.70
CA THR A 19 1.47 17.25 40.79
C THR A 19 2.71 18.13 40.82
N LEU A 20 3.58 18.02 39.82
CA LEU A 20 4.63 19.02 39.55
C LEU A 20 4.16 19.98 38.46
N PHE A 21 3.92 21.23 38.86
CA PHE A 21 3.72 22.38 38.00
C PHE A 21 5.09 22.97 37.60
N LEU A 22 5.20 23.28 36.30
CA LEU A 22 5.99 24.33 35.63
C LEU A 22 7.52 24.33 35.78
N GLU A 23 8.19 23.86 34.72
CA GLU A 23 9.35 24.56 34.16
C GLU A 23 9.01 24.98 32.72
N ALA A 24 9.14 26.28 32.48
CA ALA A 24 8.87 26.95 31.22
C ALA A 24 10.04 26.75 30.24
N CYS A 25 9.73 26.38 29.00
CA CYS A 25 10.60 26.64 27.85
C CYS A 25 9.97 27.73 27.01
N SER A 26 10.66 28.86 26.82
CA SER A 26 10.85 29.48 25.50
C SER A 26 11.88 30.58 25.63
N ASP A 27 13.10 30.29 25.17
CA ASP A 27 14.14 31.27 24.92
C ASP A 27 14.04 31.72 23.44
N ASP A 28 14.48 32.95 23.20
CA ASP A 28 14.66 33.65 21.92
C ASP A 28 13.43 34.02 21.07
N THR A 29 12.71 35.06 21.52
CA THR A 29 12.10 36.04 20.60
C THR A 29 13.00 37.28 20.52
N GLY A 30 14.13 37.13 19.81
CA GLY A 30 15.01 38.23 19.44
C GLY A 30 14.61 38.83 18.08
N ASP A 31 13.56 39.66 18.10
CA ASP A 31 13.13 40.47 16.97
C ASP A 31 14.11 41.64 16.76
N GLY A 32 15.19 41.36 16.01
CA GLY A 32 16.19 42.32 15.56
C GLY A 32 15.69 43.14 14.37
N ARG A 33 14.69 43.97 14.64
CA ARG A 33 14.21 45.05 13.77
C ARG A 33 15.32 46.07 13.55
N THR A 34 16.05 45.94 12.44
CA THR A 34 16.78 47.07 11.87
C THR A 34 15.78 47.97 11.18
N SER A 35 15.49 49.08 11.84
CA SER A 35 14.73 50.19 11.29
C SER A 35 15.57 50.95 10.26
N LEU A 36 14.88 51.40 9.21
CA LEU A 36 15.21 52.48 8.27
C LEU A 36 16.11 52.18 7.06
N GLU A 37 15.47 52.06 5.89
CA GLU A 37 15.74 52.72 4.58
C GLU A 37 14.70 52.14 3.60
N ASP A 38 13.48 52.66 3.53
CA ASP A 38 13.08 53.70 2.55
C ASP A 38 14.10 53.94 1.43
N LEU A 39 14.06 53.10 0.40
CA LEU A 39 14.33 53.47 -0.99
C LEU A 39 13.44 52.59 -1.89
N GLY A 40 12.42 53.19 -2.49
CA GLY A 40 11.70 52.57 -3.60
C GLY A 40 12.49 52.63 -4.90
N ASP A 41 12.37 51.58 -5.71
CA ASP A 41 12.66 51.57 -7.15
C ASP A 41 11.32 51.46 -7.90
N GLY A 42 10.64 52.60 -7.96
CA GLY A 42 9.52 52.77 -8.87
C GLY A 42 9.98 52.65 -10.32
N ASP A 43 10.13 51.43 -10.80
CA ASP A 43 10.49 51.09 -12.17
C ASP A 43 9.20 50.72 -12.92
N GLY A 44 8.36 51.72 -13.10
CA GLY A 44 7.38 51.69 -14.18
C GLY A 44 8.07 51.98 -15.50
N ASP A 45 8.09 50.99 -16.40
CA ASP A 45 8.32 51.09 -17.86
C ASP A 45 8.07 49.66 -18.42
N SER A 46 7.28 49.37 -19.45
CA SER A 46 6.30 50.10 -20.27
C SER A 46 5.39 49.06 -20.92
N THR A 47 4.20 49.52 -21.29
CA THR A 47 3.44 48.99 -22.41
C THR A 47 4.27 49.01 -23.70
N GLY A 48 4.31 47.91 -24.43
CA GLY A 48 4.71 47.84 -25.84
C GLY A 48 5.71 46.72 -26.14
N ASP A 49 5.72 46.06 -27.29
CA ASP A 49 4.89 46.08 -28.48
C ASP A 49 5.08 44.70 -29.14
N GLY A 50 4.10 44.23 -29.91
CA GLY A 50 4.16 42.92 -30.54
C GLY A 50 5.32 42.73 -31.51
N ASP A 51 5.75 41.48 -31.64
CA ASP A 51 6.30 40.84 -32.83
C ASP A 51 5.92 39.34 -32.66
N GLY A 52 5.13 38.68 -33.50
CA GLY A 52 5.00 38.87 -34.94
C GLY A 52 5.82 37.88 -35.74
N ASP A 53 6.01 36.62 -35.29
CA ASP A 53 6.60 35.56 -36.13
C ASP A 53 5.57 34.48 -36.47
N THR A 54 4.93 34.68 -37.62
CA THR A 54 4.41 33.62 -38.48
C THR A 54 5.60 32.83 -39.04
N GLY A 55 5.90 31.69 -38.43
CA GLY A 55 6.80 30.69 -38.99
C GLY A 55 6.03 29.66 -39.80
N ASP A 56 5.83 29.94 -41.09
CA ASP A 56 5.46 28.95 -42.10
C ASP A 56 6.60 27.94 -42.23
N GLY A 57 6.29 26.67 -41.95
CA GLY A 57 7.23 25.56 -42.05
C GLY A 57 6.52 24.33 -42.57
N ASP A 58 6.23 24.35 -43.87
CA ASP A 58 5.86 23.18 -44.67
C ASP A 58 6.92 22.06 -44.48
N GLY A 59 6.52 20.97 -43.84
CA GLY A 59 7.25 19.71 -43.80
C GLY A 59 6.32 18.59 -44.24
N ASP A 60 6.52 18.13 -45.47
CA ASP A 60 5.75 17.13 -46.23
C ASP A 60 5.07 16.00 -45.42
N PRO A 61 3.87 15.55 -45.82
CA PRO A 61 3.43 14.20 -45.52
C PRO A 61 4.34 13.25 -46.30
N GLY A 62 5.14 12.46 -45.58
CA GLY A 62 5.94 11.40 -46.19
C GLY A 62 5.04 10.37 -46.86
N ASP A 63 4.91 10.48 -48.17
CA ASP A 63 4.50 9.42 -49.07
C ASP A 63 5.62 8.35 -49.08
N GLY A 64 5.38 7.25 -48.37
CA GLY A 64 6.23 6.07 -48.36
C GLY A 64 5.42 4.85 -48.76
N ASP A 65 5.38 4.61 -50.06
CA ASP A 65 4.81 3.45 -50.73
C ASP A 65 5.30 2.12 -50.14
N GLY A 66 4.41 1.13 -50.18
CA GLY A 66 4.58 -0.15 -49.52
C GLY A 66 5.61 -1.10 -50.13
N ASP A 67 5.98 -2.06 -49.30
CA ASP A 67 6.40 -3.42 -49.61
C ASP A 67 5.80 -4.25 -48.46
N GLY A 68 4.88 -5.20 -48.61
CA GLY A 68 4.84 -6.21 -49.64
C GLY A 68 5.49 -7.49 -49.11
N ASP A 69 4.94 -8.10 -48.05
CA ASP A 69 5.19 -9.51 -47.73
C ASP A 69 3.90 -10.19 -47.25
N THR A 70 3.22 -10.81 -48.21
CA THR A 70 2.42 -12.02 -48.00
C THR A 70 3.37 -13.20 -47.89
N GLY A 71 3.42 -13.85 -46.73
CA GLY A 71 3.97 -15.19 -46.53
C GLY A 71 3.27 -15.81 -45.32
N ASP A 72 2.31 -16.71 -45.55
CA ASP A 72 2.50 -18.18 -45.52
C ASP A 72 2.83 -18.61 -44.08
N GLY A 73 1.89 -19.03 -43.24
CA GLY A 73 1.01 -20.15 -43.49
C GLY A 73 1.77 -21.46 -43.28
N ASP A 74 2.04 -21.81 -42.02
CA ASP A 74 2.35 -23.17 -41.50
C ASP A 74 2.11 -23.05 -39.98
N GLY A 75 1.16 -23.70 -39.31
CA GLY A 75 0.68 -25.06 -39.51
C GLY A 75 1.32 -25.93 -38.43
N ASP A 76 0.73 -25.98 -37.24
CA ASP A 76 0.86 -27.12 -36.31
C ASP A 76 -0.39 -27.24 -35.44
N THR A 77 -1.23 -28.19 -35.83
CA THR A 77 -2.37 -28.77 -35.11
C THR A 77 -1.95 -30.14 -34.59
N GLY A 78 -2.18 -30.44 -33.29
CA GLY A 78 -1.95 -31.78 -32.70
C GLY A 78 -0.45 -32.07 -32.48
N ASP A 79 0.01 -32.65 -31.38
CA ASP A 79 -0.47 -33.84 -30.67
C ASP A 79 -0.13 -33.70 -29.16
N GLY A 80 -0.92 -34.11 -28.17
CA GLY A 80 -1.88 -35.20 -28.20
C GLY A 80 -1.35 -36.49 -27.57
N ASP A 81 -0.31 -36.46 -26.72
CA ASP A 81 0.22 -37.66 -26.07
C ASP A 81 -0.13 -37.69 -24.58
N GLY A 82 -1.34 -38.18 -24.31
CA GLY A 82 -1.71 -38.73 -23.02
C GLY A 82 -1.20 -40.16 -22.94
N ASP A 83 -0.04 -40.35 -22.33
CA ASP A 83 0.44 -41.67 -21.95
C ASP A 83 -0.12 -42.04 -20.57
N GLY A 84 -1.20 -42.81 -20.61
CA GLY A 84 -1.71 -43.52 -19.46
C GLY A 84 -0.85 -44.74 -19.16
N ASP A 85 -0.37 -44.83 -17.92
CA ASP A 85 -0.02 -46.09 -17.29
C ASP A 85 -0.95 -46.30 -16.08
N THR A 86 -2.03 -47.05 -16.34
CA THR A 86 -2.76 -47.79 -15.31
C THR A 86 -1.86 -48.91 -14.81
N GLY A 87 -1.16 -48.65 -13.70
CA GLY A 87 -0.41 -49.66 -12.96
C GLY A 87 -1.35 -50.52 -12.10
N ASP A 88 -1.88 -51.58 -12.69
CA ASP A 88 -2.45 -52.74 -11.99
C ASP A 88 -1.28 -53.61 -11.48
N GLY A 89 -1.23 -53.93 -10.19
CA GLY A 89 -0.12 -54.72 -9.63
C GLY A 89 -0.22 -55.06 -8.14
N ASP A 90 -1.24 -55.82 -7.79
CA ASP A 90 -1.35 -56.89 -6.79
C ASP A 90 -0.18 -57.20 -5.82
N GLY A 91 -0.53 -57.36 -4.53
CA GLY A 91 0.22 -58.11 -3.50
C GLY A 91 1.08 -57.21 -2.59
N ASP A 92 0.86 -57.08 -1.29
CA ASP A 92 0.67 -58.15 -0.32
C ASP A 92 -0.18 -57.70 0.88
N THR A 93 -1.09 -58.59 1.32
CA THR A 93 -1.62 -58.62 2.68
C THR A 93 -0.48 -58.99 3.63
N GLY A 94 0.19 -57.98 4.19
CA GLY A 94 1.17 -58.13 5.26
C GLY A 94 0.50 -58.02 6.62
N ASP A 95 0.14 -59.17 7.19
CA ASP A 95 -0.15 -59.32 8.62
C ASP A 95 1.11 -58.99 9.41
N GLY A 96 1.06 -57.89 10.17
CA GLY A 96 2.18 -57.40 10.97
C GLY A 96 1.67 -56.71 12.23
N ASP A 97 1.28 -57.54 13.19
CA ASP A 97 1.05 -57.16 14.58
C ASP A 97 2.25 -56.35 15.12
N GLY A 98 1.98 -55.14 15.59
CA GLY A 98 3.00 -54.23 16.08
C GLY A 98 2.42 -53.07 16.88
N ASP A 99 1.82 -53.41 18.02
CA ASP A 99 1.82 -52.66 19.28
C ASP A 99 1.52 -51.14 19.27
N THR A 100 0.37 -50.83 19.87
CA THR A 100 0.14 -49.69 20.81
C THR A 100 0.78 -48.36 20.41
N GLY A 101 0.20 -47.73 19.41
CA GLY A 101 0.14 -46.27 19.36
C GLY A 101 -1.17 -45.83 19.98
N ASP A 102 -1.23 -45.76 21.31
CA ASP A 102 -2.18 -44.92 22.04
C ASP A 102 -1.84 -43.46 21.70
N GLY A 103 -2.09 -43.09 20.45
CA GLY A 103 -2.12 -41.72 20.00
C GLY A 103 -3.42 -41.12 20.47
N ASP A 104 -3.54 -40.96 21.79
CA ASP A 104 -4.30 -39.89 22.41
C ASP A 104 -3.64 -38.57 21.96
N GLY A 105 -3.72 -38.30 20.66
CA GLY A 105 -3.68 -36.95 20.13
C GLY A 105 -5.01 -36.35 20.54
N ASP A 106 -5.16 -36.12 21.85
CA ASP A 106 -6.10 -35.17 22.40
C ASP A 106 -5.87 -33.92 21.56
N GLY A 107 -6.83 -33.72 20.65
CA GLY A 107 -6.89 -32.53 19.84
C GLY A 107 -7.12 -31.38 20.79
N ASP A 108 -6.02 -30.86 21.33
CA ASP A 108 -5.89 -29.51 21.86
C ASP A 108 -5.92 -28.55 20.66
N GLY A 109 -6.93 -28.75 19.80
CA GLY A 109 -7.44 -27.74 18.90
C GLY A 109 -8.06 -26.67 19.78
N ASP A 110 -7.18 -25.94 20.47
CA ASP A 110 -7.32 -24.57 20.95
C ASP A 110 -7.42 -23.66 19.71
N GLY A 111 -8.24 -24.06 18.76
CA GLY A 111 -8.80 -23.20 17.75
C GLY A 111 -9.83 -22.34 18.46
N ASP A 112 -9.36 -21.48 19.35
CA ASP A 112 -10.03 -20.27 19.82
C ASP A 112 -10.15 -19.32 18.63
N GLY A 113 -10.84 -19.80 17.58
CA GLY A 113 -11.36 -19.05 16.44
C GLY A 113 -12.44 -18.05 16.85
N ASP A 114 -12.32 -17.54 18.07
CA ASP A 114 -13.03 -16.47 18.72
C ASP A 114 -12.36 -15.12 18.39
N GLY A 115 -11.29 -15.14 17.60
CA GLY A 115 -10.62 -13.98 17.04
C GLY A 115 -11.44 -13.30 15.93
N ASP A 116 -12.76 -13.20 16.09
CA ASP A 116 -13.60 -12.24 15.38
C ASP A 116 -13.22 -10.84 15.88
N ALA A 117 -12.01 -10.40 15.55
CA ALA A 117 -11.67 -8.99 15.58
C ALA A 117 -12.69 -8.32 14.65
N MET A 118 -13.72 -7.71 15.25
CA MET A 118 -14.70 -6.90 14.54
C MET A 118 -13.96 -6.06 13.50
N PRO A 119 -14.31 -6.13 12.20
CA PRO A 119 -13.60 -5.40 11.17
C PRO A 119 -13.57 -3.92 11.55
N VAL A 120 -12.39 -3.39 11.87
CA VAL A 120 -12.26 -2.00 12.32
C VAL A 120 -12.48 -1.02 11.13
N CYS A 121 -12.49 -1.55 9.90
CA CYS A 121 -12.83 -0.84 8.67
C CYS A 121 -14.16 -1.35 8.07
N PRO A 122 -15.33 -1.15 8.71
CA PRO A 122 -16.61 -1.70 8.23
C PRO A 122 -17.11 -1.07 6.92
N ASN A 123 -16.54 0.06 6.49
CA ASN A 123 -16.86 0.69 5.20
C ASN A 123 -15.63 0.71 4.26
N GLY A 124 -14.63 -0.13 4.52
CA GLY A 124 -13.35 -0.13 3.82
C GLY A 124 -12.40 0.97 4.31
N ALA A 125 -11.49 1.41 3.44
CA ALA A 125 -10.51 2.44 3.75
C ALA A 125 -10.39 3.45 2.60
N SER A 126 -9.88 4.64 2.91
CA SER A 126 -9.60 5.68 1.91
C SER A 126 -8.22 6.27 2.10
N GLY A 127 -7.60 6.71 1.01
CA GLY A 127 -6.29 7.34 1.02
C GLY A 127 -6.37 8.86 0.82
N THR A 128 -5.70 9.59 1.71
CA THR A 128 -5.37 11.01 1.54
C THR A 128 -4.02 11.12 0.85
N VAL A 129 -4.03 11.63 -0.38
CA VAL A 129 -2.82 11.86 -1.18
C VAL A 129 -2.21 13.20 -0.79
N LEU A 130 -0.91 13.24 -0.45
CA LEU A 130 -0.22 14.49 -0.13
C LEU A 130 0.20 15.22 -1.42
N SER A 131 0.15 16.56 -1.41
CA SER A 131 0.32 17.38 -2.61
C SER A 131 -0.64 16.98 -3.75
N ASN A 132 -1.89 16.68 -3.40
CA ASN A 132 -2.86 16.14 -4.34
C ASN A 132 -3.29 17.16 -5.42
N HIS A 133 -3.22 16.75 -6.69
CA HIS A 133 -3.76 17.49 -7.85
C HIS A 133 -4.88 16.74 -8.59
N GLY A 134 -5.56 15.81 -7.91
CA GLY A 134 -6.78 15.16 -8.43
C GLY A 134 -6.89 13.66 -8.18
N HIS A 135 -5.91 13.06 -7.52
CA HIS A 135 -5.87 11.65 -7.17
C HIS A 135 -6.87 11.26 -6.08
N THR A 136 -7.32 10.00 -6.15
CA THR A 136 -8.26 9.42 -5.19
C THR A 136 -7.90 7.95 -4.95
N LEU A 137 -7.93 7.50 -3.70
CA LEU A 137 -7.78 6.09 -3.34
C LEU A 137 -8.97 5.65 -2.50
N MET A 138 -9.68 4.63 -2.98
CA MET A 138 -10.73 3.92 -2.26
C MET A 138 -10.36 2.44 -2.21
N ILE A 139 -10.41 1.87 -1.02
CA ILE A 139 -10.11 0.47 -0.75
C ILE A 139 -11.40 -0.16 -0.22
N PRO A 140 -12.03 -1.06 -0.98
CA PRO A 140 -13.23 -1.75 -0.54
C PRO A 140 -13.03 -2.56 0.75
N GLN A 141 -14.10 -2.73 1.52
CA GLN A 141 -14.07 -3.54 2.74
C GLN A 141 -13.60 -4.96 2.46
N GLU A 142 -14.05 -5.57 1.36
CA GLU A 142 -13.69 -6.93 1.00
C GLU A 142 -12.18 -7.12 0.78
N ASP A 143 -11.48 -6.07 0.33
CA ASP A 143 -10.02 -6.14 0.15
C ASP A 143 -9.30 -6.04 1.50
N VAL A 144 -9.83 -5.26 2.45
CA VAL A 144 -9.30 -5.18 3.82
C VAL A 144 -9.48 -6.51 4.55
N GLU A 145 -10.65 -7.13 4.41
CA GLU A 145 -10.97 -8.43 5.00
C GLU A 145 -10.17 -9.58 4.37
N ALA A 146 -9.98 -9.55 3.05
CA ALA A 146 -9.18 -10.55 2.36
C ALA A 146 -7.70 -10.49 2.77
N GLY A 147 -7.17 -9.30 3.05
CA GLY A 147 -5.78 -9.12 3.46
C GLY A 147 -4.75 -9.55 2.41
N VAL A 148 -5.17 -9.67 1.14
CA VAL A 148 -4.33 -10.12 0.05
C VAL A 148 -3.60 -8.93 -0.58
N PRO A 149 -2.27 -8.99 -0.79
CA PRO A 149 -1.54 -7.90 -1.43
C PRO A 149 -2.16 -7.47 -2.75
N LYS A 150 -2.34 -6.16 -2.93
CA LYS A 150 -3.05 -5.60 -4.10
C LYS A 150 -2.49 -4.25 -4.49
N MET A 151 -2.51 -3.98 -5.79
CA MET A 151 -2.14 -2.69 -6.35
C MET A 151 -3.39 -1.92 -6.76
N TYR A 152 -3.47 -0.66 -6.35
CA TYR A 152 -4.58 0.25 -6.63
C TYR A 152 -4.14 1.35 -7.57
N ASN A 153 -4.95 1.62 -8.59
CA ASN A 153 -4.86 2.85 -9.37
C ASN A 153 -5.41 4.00 -8.53
N ILE A 154 -4.71 5.14 -8.52
CA ILE A 154 -5.13 6.33 -7.77
C ILE A 154 -5.39 7.56 -8.64
N GLN A 155 -5.53 7.42 -9.97
CA GLN A 155 -5.73 8.55 -10.89
C GLN A 155 -6.86 9.49 -10.45
N GLY A 156 -8.03 8.95 -10.11
CA GLY A 156 -9.20 9.78 -9.79
C GLY A 156 -9.55 10.73 -10.93
N GLY A 157 -9.55 12.04 -10.64
CA GLY A 157 -9.75 13.12 -11.60
C GLY A 157 -8.45 13.75 -12.14
N ALA A 158 -7.28 13.25 -11.73
CA ALA A 158 -6.00 13.76 -12.23
C ALA A 158 -5.81 13.49 -13.73
N ASN A 159 -4.96 14.31 -14.37
CA ASN A 159 -4.64 14.18 -15.79
C ASN A 159 -3.65 13.04 -16.11
N HIS A 160 -3.04 12.43 -15.08
CA HIS A 160 -2.19 11.25 -15.19
C HIS A 160 -2.45 10.30 -14.01
N ASN A 161 -1.85 9.12 -14.06
CA ASN A 161 -2.09 8.05 -13.08
C ASN A 161 -0.88 7.83 -12.17
N HIS A 162 -1.17 7.32 -10.97
CA HIS A 162 -0.21 6.67 -10.08
C HIS A 162 -0.82 5.37 -9.55
N SER A 163 0.02 4.50 -8.98
CA SER A 163 -0.44 3.28 -8.33
C SER A 163 0.10 3.18 -6.90
N VAL A 164 -0.66 2.54 -6.02
CA VAL A 164 -0.26 2.24 -4.65
C VAL A 164 -0.32 0.73 -4.46
N SER A 165 0.78 0.13 -4.00
CA SER A 165 0.82 -1.30 -3.65
C SER A 165 0.65 -1.46 -2.16
N LEU A 166 -0.39 -2.19 -1.74
CA LEU A 166 -0.62 -2.56 -0.35
C LEU A 166 -0.23 -4.02 -0.14
N SER A 167 0.55 -4.28 0.90
CA SER A 167 0.95 -5.61 1.34
C SER A 167 -0.10 -6.23 2.27
N ALA A 168 0.04 -7.53 2.55
CA ALA A 168 -0.79 -8.20 3.55
C ALA A 168 -0.67 -7.57 4.95
N ASN A 169 0.53 -7.08 5.30
CA ASN A 169 0.75 -6.38 6.56
C ASN A 169 0.00 -5.04 6.61
N ASP A 170 -0.06 -4.32 5.48
CA ASP A 170 -0.79 -3.05 5.39
C ASP A 170 -2.28 -3.26 5.64
N PHE A 171 -2.87 -4.29 5.03
CA PHE A 171 -4.26 -4.67 5.30
C PHE A 171 -4.45 -5.14 6.74
N ALA A 172 -3.50 -5.87 7.33
CA ALA A 172 -3.57 -6.25 8.74
C ALA A 172 -3.55 -5.02 9.67
N GLN A 173 -2.76 -3.99 9.36
CA GLN A 173 -2.78 -2.73 10.11
C GLN A 173 -4.13 -2.02 9.98
N LEU A 174 -4.68 -1.94 8.77
CA LEU A 174 -6.00 -1.36 8.53
C LEU A 174 -7.10 -2.15 9.26
N ALA A 175 -7.03 -3.48 9.27
CA ALA A 175 -7.96 -4.35 9.98
C ALA A 175 -7.92 -4.14 11.51
N LEU A 176 -6.80 -3.66 12.05
CA LEU A 176 -6.66 -3.24 13.46
C LEU A 176 -7.12 -1.78 13.72
N GLY A 177 -7.53 -1.06 12.69
CA GLY A 177 -7.92 0.36 12.76
C GLY A 177 -6.76 1.33 12.76
N ASN A 178 -5.53 0.86 12.49
CA ASN A 178 -4.37 1.73 12.39
C ASN A 178 -4.37 2.44 11.04
N ASN A 179 -3.85 3.66 11.03
CA ASN A 179 -3.54 4.35 9.80
C ASN A 179 -2.18 3.88 9.28
N ILE A 180 -2.06 3.77 7.96
CA ILE A 180 -0.80 3.42 7.28
C ILE A 180 -0.39 4.53 6.34
N GLU A 181 0.89 4.60 6.03
CA GLU A 181 1.46 5.56 5.08
C GLU A 181 2.29 4.80 4.05
N VAL A 182 2.03 5.05 2.77
CA VAL A 182 2.69 4.36 1.65
C VAL A 182 3.05 5.35 0.56
N GLN A 183 4.13 5.07 -0.18
CA GLN A 183 4.47 5.84 -1.38
C GLN A 183 3.75 5.25 -2.59
N SER A 184 3.25 6.13 -3.45
CA SER A 184 2.77 5.73 -4.78
C SER A 184 3.95 5.42 -5.71
N SER A 185 3.66 4.84 -6.87
CA SER A 185 4.62 4.68 -7.96
C SER A 185 5.18 6.04 -8.42
N PHE A 186 6.45 6.08 -8.80
CA PHE A 186 7.06 7.25 -9.43
C PHE A 186 6.76 7.26 -10.93
N LEU A 187 5.92 8.18 -11.38
CA LEU A 187 5.51 8.34 -12.77
C LEU A 187 5.55 9.83 -13.15
N MET A 188 5.89 10.12 -14.40
CA MET A 188 5.89 11.50 -14.93
C MET A 188 6.60 12.53 -14.03
N ALA A 189 7.75 12.12 -13.48
CA ALA A 189 8.67 12.91 -12.66
C ALA A 189 8.28 13.16 -11.18
N HIS A 190 7.24 12.54 -10.63
CA HIS A 190 6.98 12.59 -9.19
C HIS A 190 6.27 11.33 -8.64
N ASP A 191 6.11 11.30 -7.32
CA ASP A 191 5.29 10.35 -6.56
C ASP A 191 4.51 11.11 -5.48
N HIS A 192 3.63 10.40 -4.78
CA HIS A 192 2.89 10.91 -3.65
C HIS A 192 3.08 10.03 -2.43
N GLN A 193 3.12 10.67 -1.27
CA GLN A 193 2.85 10.01 -0.01
C GLN A 193 1.34 9.89 0.17
N VAL A 194 0.86 8.71 0.58
CA VAL A 194 -0.56 8.41 0.74
C VAL A 194 -0.81 7.91 2.15
N LEU A 195 -1.55 8.69 2.94
CA LEU A 195 -2.03 8.31 4.26
C LEU A 195 -3.38 7.61 4.14
N ILE A 196 -3.47 6.36 4.57
CA ILE A 196 -4.66 5.52 4.42
C ILE A 196 -5.25 5.22 5.80
N ALA A 197 -6.56 5.39 5.92
CA ALA A 197 -7.31 5.19 7.16
C ALA A 197 -8.65 4.49 6.89
N CYS A 198 -9.18 3.81 7.90
CA CYS A 198 -10.52 3.22 7.86
C CYS A 198 -11.60 4.27 7.59
N LEU A 199 -12.59 3.88 6.81
CA LEU A 199 -13.89 4.54 6.75
C LEU A 199 -14.77 3.94 7.85
N LEU A 200 -15.03 4.75 8.88
CA LEU A 200 -15.86 4.39 10.04
C LEU A 200 -17.36 4.59 9.75
#